data_AF-A0A7X6D996-F1
#
_entry.id   AF-A0A7X6D996-F1
#
_cell.length_a   1.000
_cell.length_b   1.000
_cell.length_c   1.000
_cell.angle_alpha   90.00
_cell.angle_beta   90.00
_cell.angle_gamma   90.00
#
_symmetry.space_group_name_H-M   'P 1'
#
loop_
_entity.id
_entity.type
_entity.pdbx_description
1 polymer ?
#
loop_
_entity_poly.entity_id
_entity_poly.type
_entity_poly.pdbx_seq_one_letter_code
_entity_poly.pdbx_strand_id
1 'polypeptide(L)'
;MWSKEDVSKFILKNNYDIRKSNNGRWIDQKCTPDVVTIVSDCILEFTDGDVNKTFTIKDIWNSDYTENNVYMLFNKPSVDSEMSRNEYDKFFSQPIKMLSNAGLLYEIKKGKQYNYRINNFSILEFISLREKNSLFFLQMYIEKVLRDSEIWIYFNDFFINQDSDSYNTLKEKYENFIINNTKINKKTEVRRIFTKVINPLANKFNKRGTKRGRLSNHIITYAELMYNQENFRDIYSKKPKNITREQWLEENPVSKDGKNYYKYQSIKAKRFLHKYNIEYRNGKSEYEDRYSESMTVHMHHIFPEHKYPEISMYYENIIALTPSQHYGCAHPKNNTHLIDITYQELLLKAKVNIIEENINLNDEKRIIYNFDKLVEVLNYGFDGEFEVENKDFSQIFNIITNFYLEK
;
A
#
# COMPACT_ATOMS: atom_id res chain seq x y z
N MET A 1 -1.58 -16.43 -1.51
CA MET A 1 -0.78 -15.36 -0.91
C MET A 1 0.57 -15.88 -0.41
N TRP A 2 1.65 -15.16 -0.72
CA TRP A 2 3.02 -15.48 -0.29
C TRP A 2 3.30 -14.90 1.10
N SER A 3 4.10 -15.58 1.89
CA SER A 3 4.35 -15.20 3.28
C SER A 3 5.63 -14.35 3.40
N LYS A 4 5.78 -13.68 4.54
CA LYS A 4 7.04 -13.02 4.91
C LYS A 4 8.25 -13.96 4.83
N GLU A 5 8.04 -15.25 5.00
CA GLU A 5 9.07 -16.28 4.91
C GLU A 5 9.61 -16.41 3.47
N ASP A 6 8.73 -16.38 2.46
CA ASP A 6 9.12 -16.48 1.05
C ASP A 6 10.00 -15.30 0.62
N VAL A 7 9.63 -14.09 1.06
CA VAL A 7 10.43 -12.88 0.88
C VAL A 7 11.80 -13.04 1.54
N SER A 8 11.85 -13.61 2.74
CA SER A 8 13.09 -13.81 3.49
C SER A 8 14.01 -14.80 2.78
N LYS A 9 13.48 -15.96 2.34
CA LYS A 9 14.21 -16.96 1.54
C LYS A 9 14.74 -16.36 0.23
N PHE A 10 13.93 -15.58 -0.47
CA PHE A 10 14.33 -14.91 -1.70
C PHE A 10 15.44 -13.87 -1.48
N ILE A 11 15.40 -13.12 -0.39
CA ILE A 11 16.45 -12.14 -0.12
C ILE A 11 17.75 -12.84 0.28
N LEU A 12 17.68 -13.90 1.08
CA LEU A 12 18.86 -14.63 1.55
C LEU A 12 19.63 -15.36 0.45
N LYS A 13 18.95 -15.87 -0.59
CA LYS A 13 19.62 -16.61 -1.68
C LYS A 13 20.48 -15.73 -2.60
N ASN A 14 20.30 -14.42 -2.58
CA ASN A 14 20.99 -13.48 -3.47
C ASN A 14 22.20 -12.85 -2.77
N ASN A 15 23.17 -12.40 -3.57
CA ASN A 15 24.32 -11.63 -3.11
C ASN A 15 24.17 -10.18 -3.60
N TYR A 16 24.06 -9.24 -2.65
CA TYR A 16 23.89 -7.82 -2.93
C TYR A 16 25.09 -6.96 -2.54
N ASP A 17 26.29 -7.55 -2.47
CA ASP A 17 27.53 -6.83 -2.15
C ASP A 17 27.77 -5.68 -3.17
N ILE A 18 27.70 -4.44 -2.68
CA ILE A 18 27.89 -3.23 -3.49
C ILE A 18 29.31 -3.15 -4.04
N ARG A 19 30.30 -3.70 -3.32
CA ARG A 19 31.71 -3.71 -3.75
C ARG A 19 31.91 -4.54 -5.01
N LYS A 20 31.05 -5.55 -5.22
CA LYS A 20 31.06 -6.40 -6.42
C LYS A 20 30.25 -5.79 -7.55
N SER A 21 29.02 -5.38 -7.27
CA SER A 21 28.11 -4.84 -8.29
C SER A 21 28.50 -3.44 -8.76
N ASN A 22 29.19 -2.66 -7.93
CA ASN A 22 29.47 -1.24 -8.09
C ASN A 22 28.20 -0.39 -8.32
N ASN A 23 27.02 -0.93 -7.95
CA ASN A 23 25.74 -0.30 -8.25
C ASN A 23 25.37 0.73 -7.18
N GLY A 24 25.55 2.02 -7.50
CA GLY A 24 25.09 3.12 -6.64
C GLY A 24 23.58 3.31 -6.60
N ARG A 25 22.83 2.67 -7.50
CA ARG A 25 21.37 2.75 -7.63
C ARG A 25 20.66 1.52 -7.08
N TRP A 26 21.28 0.84 -6.11
CA TRP A 26 20.68 -0.30 -5.41
C TRP A 26 19.45 0.10 -4.59
N ILE A 27 19.37 1.36 -4.17
CA ILE A 27 18.21 2.05 -3.60
C ILE A 27 18.38 3.57 -3.82
N ASP A 28 17.28 4.32 -3.85
CA ASP A 28 17.32 5.75 -4.13
C ASP A 28 16.22 6.55 -3.40
N GLN A 29 16.20 7.88 -3.56
CA GLN A 29 15.36 8.80 -2.76
C GLN A 29 13.85 8.48 -2.77
N LYS A 30 13.30 7.97 -3.87
CA LYS A 30 11.87 7.66 -4.04
C LYS A 30 11.50 6.24 -3.61
N CYS A 31 12.46 5.44 -3.12
CA CYS A 31 12.19 4.07 -2.65
C CYS A 31 11.58 4.08 -1.24
N THR A 32 10.38 4.63 -1.10
CA THR A 32 9.56 4.58 0.13
C THR A 32 8.51 3.47 0.02
N PRO A 33 7.95 2.98 1.16
CA PRO A 33 7.02 1.86 1.12
C PRO A 33 5.79 2.11 0.25
N ASP A 34 5.18 3.30 0.33
CA ASP A 34 4.04 3.71 -0.50
C ASP A 34 4.38 3.75 -1.99
N VAL A 35 5.49 4.39 -2.36
CA VAL A 35 5.91 4.50 -3.76
C VAL A 35 6.27 3.13 -4.34
N VAL A 36 7.01 2.31 -3.60
CA VAL A 36 7.36 0.94 -4.04
C VAL A 36 6.10 0.08 -4.22
N THR A 37 5.11 0.24 -3.36
CA THR A 37 3.79 -0.43 -3.50
C THR A 37 3.10 -0.01 -4.79
N ILE A 38 2.99 1.30 -5.03
CA ILE A 38 2.32 1.88 -6.20
C ILE A 38 3.02 1.46 -7.50
N VAL A 39 4.35 1.56 -7.56
CA VAL A 39 5.10 1.20 -8.77
C VAL A 39 5.01 -0.30 -9.04
N SER A 40 5.04 -1.14 -8.01
CA SER A 40 4.85 -2.60 -8.17
C SER A 40 3.45 -2.93 -8.70
N ASP A 41 2.42 -2.24 -8.22
CA ASP A 41 1.04 -2.36 -8.72
C ASP A 41 0.94 -1.94 -10.19
N CYS A 42 1.52 -0.80 -10.57
CA CYS A 42 1.54 -0.33 -11.96
C CYS A 42 2.24 -1.33 -12.90
N ILE A 43 3.33 -1.97 -12.47
CA ILE A 43 4.03 -2.98 -13.26
C ILE A 43 3.12 -4.18 -13.49
N LEU A 44 2.54 -4.74 -12.43
CA LEU A 44 1.68 -5.92 -12.54
C LEU A 44 0.47 -5.67 -13.42
N GLU A 45 -0.08 -4.46 -13.34
CA GLU A 45 -1.24 -4.06 -14.12
C GLU A 45 -0.90 -3.80 -15.59
N PHE A 46 0.25 -3.17 -15.86
CA PHE A 46 0.72 -3.04 -17.23
C PHE A 46 1.00 -4.40 -17.87
N THR A 47 1.60 -5.32 -17.12
CA THR A 47 1.94 -6.65 -17.65
C THR A 47 0.77 -7.63 -17.65
N ASP A 48 -0.33 -7.30 -16.98
CA ASP A 48 -1.42 -8.24 -16.64
C ASP A 48 -0.88 -9.54 -16.00
N GLY A 49 0.14 -9.38 -15.15
CA GLY A 49 0.87 -10.50 -14.54
C GLY A 49 1.71 -11.38 -15.49
N ASP A 50 1.72 -11.13 -16.80
CA ASP A 50 2.54 -11.90 -17.74
C ASP A 50 4.03 -11.63 -17.52
N VAL A 51 4.74 -12.65 -17.01
CA VAL A 51 6.18 -12.59 -16.71
C VAL A 51 7.08 -12.51 -17.96
N ASN A 52 6.52 -12.78 -19.14
CA ASN A 52 7.23 -12.68 -20.42
C ASN A 52 7.06 -11.31 -21.07
N LYS A 53 6.02 -10.54 -20.69
CA LYS A 53 5.77 -9.20 -21.22
C LYS A 53 6.87 -8.25 -20.79
N THR A 54 7.56 -7.68 -21.78
CA THR A 54 8.61 -6.69 -21.54
C THR A 54 8.06 -5.28 -21.50
N PHE A 55 8.65 -4.42 -20.69
CA PHE A 55 8.27 -3.01 -20.58
C PHE A 55 9.48 -2.11 -20.38
N THR A 56 9.34 -0.84 -20.75
CA THR A 56 10.23 0.25 -20.35
C THR A 56 9.60 1.04 -19.20
N ILE A 57 10.39 1.87 -18.51
CA ILE A 57 9.85 2.80 -17.50
C ILE A 57 8.76 3.71 -18.10
N LYS A 58 8.94 4.12 -19.36
CA LYS A 58 8.00 4.97 -20.08
C LYS A 58 6.66 4.27 -20.36
N ASP A 59 6.70 2.96 -20.59
CA ASP A 59 5.47 2.19 -20.83
C ASP A 59 4.63 2.09 -19.55
N ILE A 60 5.27 1.90 -18.39
CA ILE A 60 4.57 1.89 -17.09
C ILE A 60 3.96 3.26 -16.81
N TRP A 61 4.77 4.32 -16.94
CA TRP A 61 4.31 5.69 -16.76
C TRP A 61 3.08 5.98 -17.62
N ASN A 62 3.17 5.74 -18.94
CA ASN A 62 2.15 6.14 -19.90
C ASN A 62 0.99 5.15 -20.01
N SER A 63 0.89 4.18 -19.10
CA SER A 63 -0.21 3.24 -19.11
C SER A 63 -1.51 3.94 -18.72
N ASP A 64 -2.63 3.56 -19.35
CA ASP A 64 -3.96 4.10 -19.01
C ASP A 64 -4.25 3.94 -17.52
N TYR A 65 -3.80 2.84 -16.92
CA TYR A 65 -3.96 2.61 -15.48
C TYR A 65 -3.23 3.66 -14.65
N THR A 66 -1.97 3.93 -14.96
CA THR A 66 -1.17 4.91 -14.23
C THR A 66 -1.70 6.34 -14.45
N GLU A 67 -2.07 6.70 -15.68
CA GLU A 67 -2.60 8.02 -16.00
C GLU A 67 -3.90 8.31 -15.25
N ASN A 68 -4.83 7.36 -15.24
CA ASN A 68 -6.15 7.56 -14.64
C ASN A 68 -6.16 7.51 -13.10
N ASN A 69 -5.23 6.75 -12.49
CA ASN A 69 -5.33 6.42 -11.06
C ASN A 69 -4.17 6.97 -10.22
N VAL A 70 -2.99 7.12 -10.82
CA VAL A 70 -1.74 7.36 -10.09
C VAL A 70 -1.36 8.83 -10.19
N TYR A 71 -1.51 9.49 -11.34
CA TYR A 71 -1.22 10.93 -11.50
C TYR A 71 -1.91 11.83 -10.48
N MET A 72 -3.13 11.48 -10.08
CA MET A 72 -3.87 12.26 -9.10
C MET A 72 -3.16 12.31 -7.72
N LEU A 73 -2.33 11.32 -7.39
CA LEU A 73 -1.50 11.27 -6.17
C LEU A 73 -0.30 12.24 -6.21
N PHE A 74 0.02 12.82 -7.37
CA PHE A 74 1.19 13.68 -7.56
C PHE A 74 0.86 15.15 -7.71
N ASN A 75 -0.42 15.50 -7.85
CA ASN A 75 -0.88 16.86 -8.11
C ASN A 75 -0.76 17.76 -6.88
N LYS A 76 0.48 17.99 -6.42
CA LYS A 76 0.83 19.19 -5.67
C LYS A 76 0.62 20.39 -6.60
N PRO A 77 -0.04 21.46 -6.15
CA PRO A 77 -0.24 22.65 -6.98
C PRO A 77 1.11 23.36 -7.21
N SER A 78 1.47 23.57 -8.49
CA SER A 78 2.63 24.32 -9.04
C SER A 78 4.02 23.68 -8.81
N VAL A 79 4.98 23.63 -9.74
CA VAL A 79 5.46 24.62 -10.73
C VAL A 79 6.10 23.87 -11.92
N ASP A 80 5.85 24.35 -13.14
CA ASP A 80 6.48 24.00 -14.42
C ASP A 80 6.41 22.54 -14.95
N SER A 81 6.07 22.40 -16.23
CA SER A 81 5.81 21.11 -16.90
C SER A 81 7.05 20.20 -17.01
N GLU A 82 8.25 20.78 -16.95
CA GLU A 82 9.52 20.03 -16.97
C GLU A 82 9.97 19.56 -15.58
N MET A 83 9.77 20.36 -14.54
CA MET A 83 10.11 19.99 -13.16
C MET A 83 9.21 18.85 -12.68
N SER A 84 7.94 18.87 -13.06
CA SER A 84 7.02 17.76 -12.79
C SER A 84 7.47 16.49 -13.50
N ARG A 85 7.80 16.54 -14.81
CA ARG A 85 8.30 15.38 -15.59
C ARG A 85 9.54 14.73 -14.96
N ASN A 86 10.50 15.53 -14.50
CA ASN A 86 11.71 15.01 -13.84
C ASN A 86 11.42 14.33 -12.50
N GLU A 87 10.38 14.76 -11.78
CA GLU A 87 9.96 14.15 -10.53
C GLU A 87 9.21 12.84 -10.77
N TYR A 88 8.35 12.80 -11.80
CA TYR A 88 7.69 11.58 -12.27
C TYR A 88 8.69 10.53 -12.76
N ASP A 89 9.69 10.94 -13.53
CA ASP A 89 10.74 10.02 -14.01
C ASP A 89 11.43 9.35 -12.83
N LYS A 90 11.80 10.11 -11.79
CA LYS A 90 12.40 9.56 -10.57
C LYS A 90 11.43 8.66 -9.79
N PHE A 91 10.15 9.00 -9.74
CA PHE A 91 9.15 8.22 -9.02
C PHE A 91 9.05 6.79 -9.55
N PHE A 92 9.07 6.59 -10.87
CA PHE A 92 9.02 5.25 -11.46
C PHE A 92 10.41 4.62 -11.61
N SER A 93 11.39 5.38 -12.11
CA SER A 93 12.71 4.84 -12.43
C SER A 93 13.46 4.33 -11.21
N GLN A 94 13.39 5.03 -10.07
CA GLN A 94 14.16 4.67 -8.89
C GLN A 94 13.67 3.36 -8.25
N PRO A 95 12.36 3.16 -7.97
CA PRO A 95 11.85 1.87 -7.51
C PRO A 95 12.06 0.75 -8.54
N ILE A 96 11.85 0.98 -9.85
CA ILE A 96 12.10 -0.05 -10.88
C ILE A 96 13.55 -0.51 -10.87
N LYS A 97 14.51 0.43 -10.77
CA LYS A 97 15.94 0.10 -10.65
C LYS A 97 16.26 -0.67 -9.38
N MET A 98 15.69 -0.28 -8.23
CA MET A 98 15.85 -1.01 -6.97
C MET A 98 15.27 -2.43 -7.06
N LEU A 99 14.06 -2.59 -7.62
CA LEU A 99 13.40 -3.89 -7.82
C LEU A 99 14.22 -4.78 -8.76
N SER A 100 14.85 -4.22 -9.79
CA SER A 100 15.77 -4.96 -10.65
C SER A 100 17.04 -5.38 -9.91
N ASN A 101 17.66 -4.48 -9.12
CA ASN A 101 18.82 -4.83 -8.31
C ASN A 101 18.51 -5.91 -7.27
N ALA A 102 17.31 -5.87 -6.69
CA ALA A 102 16.81 -6.91 -5.79
C ALA A 102 16.51 -8.23 -6.50
N GLY A 103 16.63 -8.31 -7.84
CA GLY A 103 16.36 -9.50 -8.62
C GLY A 103 14.88 -9.80 -8.82
N LEU A 104 13.97 -8.86 -8.55
CA LEU A 104 12.53 -9.02 -8.80
C LEU A 104 12.18 -8.75 -10.27
N LEU A 105 12.98 -7.93 -10.94
CA LEU A 105 12.87 -7.63 -12.37
C LEU A 105 14.17 -8.02 -13.07
N TYR A 106 14.05 -8.67 -14.23
CA TYR A 106 15.16 -8.74 -15.17
C TYR A 106 15.33 -7.38 -15.85
N GLU A 107 16.56 -6.91 -15.98
CA GLU A 107 16.91 -5.71 -16.71
C GLU A 107 17.80 -6.07 -17.90
N ILE A 108 17.40 -5.63 -19.09
CA ILE A 108 18.11 -5.86 -20.34
C ILE A 108 18.34 -4.51 -21.01
N LYS A 109 19.60 -4.15 -21.24
CA LYS A 109 19.94 -2.95 -21.99
C LYS A 109 19.81 -3.22 -23.49
N LYS A 110 18.92 -2.48 -24.17
CA LYS A 110 18.78 -2.49 -25.64
C LYS A 110 19.10 -1.09 -26.17
N GLY A 111 20.31 -0.93 -26.71
CA GLY A 111 20.81 0.37 -27.16
C GLY A 111 20.92 1.38 -26.01
N LYS A 112 20.22 2.51 -26.13
CA LYS A 112 20.16 3.56 -25.08
C LYS A 112 19.09 3.32 -24.02
N GLN A 113 18.19 2.35 -24.22
CA GLN A 113 17.05 2.12 -23.35
C GLN A 113 17.21 0.83 -22.52
N TYR A 114 16.60 0.82 -21.35
CA TYR A 114 16.48 -0.37 -20.50
C TYR A 114 15.09 -0.97 -20.68
N ASN A 115 15.04 -2.26 -20.92
CA ASN A 115 13.83 -3.06 -20.94
C ASN A 115 13.81 -3.94 -19.69
N TYR A 116 12.63 -4.15 -19.17
CA TYR A 116 12.37 -4.92 -17.96
C TYR A 116 11.38 -6.03 -18.25
N ARG A 117 11.44 -7.11 -17.48
CA ARG A 117 10.35 -8.08 -17.35
C ARG A 117 10.34 -8.64 -15.93
N ILE A 118 9.20 -9.17 -15.51
CA ILE A 118 9.07 -9.74 -14.17
C ILE A 118 9.94 -10.99 -14.06
N ASN A 119 10.79 -11.05 -13.03
CA ASN A 119 11.55 -12.24 -12.67
C ASN A 119 10.87 -13.01 -11.53
N ASN A 120 10.31 -12.31 -10.56
CA ASN A 120 9.62 -12.92 -9.44
C ASN A 120 8.24 -12.27 -9.24
N PHE A 121 7.23 -12.84 -9.90
CA PHE A 121 5.84 -12.38 -9.82
C PHE A 121 5.34 -12.39 -8.38
N SER A 122 5.53 -13.51 -7.69
CA SER A 122 5.08 -13.77 -6.32
C SER A 122 5.43 -12.67 -5.32
N ILE A 123 6.69 -12.24 -5.31
CA ILE A 123 7.15 -11.22 -4.36
C ILE A 123 6.77 -9.82 -4.85
N LEU A 124 6.77 -9.59 -6.16
CA LEU A 124 6.30 -8.31 -6.72
C LEU A 124 4.82 -8.07 -6.39
N GLU A 125 4.00 -9.12 -6.47
CA GLU A 125 2.60 -9.12 -6.02
C GLU A 125 2.51 -8.91 -4.50
N PHE A 126 3.29 -9.63 -3.69
CA PHE A 126 3.30 -9.41 -2.24
C PHE A 126 3.56 -7.94 -1.88
N ILE A 127 4.54 -7.32 -2.52
CA ILE A 127 4.89 -5.89 -2.36
C ILE A 127 3.76 -4.99 -2.84
N SER A 128 3.17 -5.30 -4.01
CA SER A 128 2.12 -4.46 -4.58
C SER A 128 0.88 -4.39 -3.71
N LEU A 129 0.57 -5.40 -2.88
CA LEU A 129 -0.67 -5.45 -2.12
C LEU A 129 -0.81 -4.32 -1.08
N ARG A 130 0.18 -4.14 -0.20
CA ARG A 130 0.09 -3.20 0.94
C ARG A 130 1.45 -2.61 1.28
N GLU A 131 1.45 -1.37 1.73
CA GLU A 131 2.68 -0.66 2.14
C GLU A 131 3.47 -1.34 3.24
N LYS A 132 2.80 -2.02 4.19
CA LYS A 132 3.47 -2.81 5.22
C LYS A 132 4.28 -3.97 4.63
N ASN A 133 3.83 -4.53 3.52
CA ASN A 133 4.56 -5.59 2.80
C ASN A 133 5.79 -5.01 2.11
N SER A 134 5.63 -3.87 1.42
CA SER A 134 6.75 -3.11 0.85
C SER A 134 7.77 -2.69 1.90
N LEU A 135 7.34 -2.23 3.07
CA LEU A 135 8.23 -1.89 4.18
C LEU A 135 8.99 -3.12 4.68
N PHE A 136 8.30 -4.25 4.89
CA PHE A 136 8.94 -5.49 5.29
C PHE A 136 10.01 -5.93 4.26
N PHE A 137 9.68 -5.88 2.97
CA PHE A 137 10.63 -6.15 1.89
C PHE A 137 11.83 -5.22 1.96
N LEU A 138 11.61 -3.90 2.03
CA LEU A 138 12.69 -2.89 2.10
C LEU A 138 13.60 -3.14 3.31
N GLN A 139 13.03 -3.39 4.49
CA GLN A 139 13.78 -3.69 5.71
C GLN A 139 14.70 -4.90 5.54
N MET A 140 14.18 -5.99 4.96
CA MET A 140 14.96 -7.21 4.73
C MET A 140 16.03 -7.01 3.66
N TYR A 141 15.68 -6.35 2.56
CA TYR A 141 16.56 -6.13 1.43
C TYR A 141 17.71 -5.19 1.79
N ILE A 142 17.41 -4.06 2.44
CA ILE A 142 18.42 -3.09 2.90
C ILE A 142 19.39 -3.76 3.87
N GLU A 143 18.88 -4.45 4.89
CA GLU A 143 19.75 -5.13 5.86
C GLU A 143 20.66 -6.15 5.18
N LYS A 144 20.15 -6.95 4.23
CA LYS A 144 20.96 -7.91 3.48
C LYS A 144 22.04 -7.23 2.65
N VAL A 145 21.73 -6.14 1.94
CA VAL A 145 22.71 -5.35 1.17
C VAL A 145 23.84 -4.86 2.06
N LEU A 146 23.51 -4.29 3.22
CA LEU A 146 24.51 -3.76 4.16
C LEU A 146 25.39 -4.86 4.77
N ARG A 147 24.82 -6.05 5.01
CA ARG A 147 25.56 -7.21 5.52
C ARG A 147 26.49 -7.80 4.46
N ASP A 148 25.99 -8.03 3.25
CA ASP A 148 26.81 -8.53 2.13
C ASP A 148 27.94 -7.57 1.76
N SER A 149 27.71 -6.28 1.97
CA SER A 149 28.68 -5.21 1.73
C SER A 149 29.63 -4.96 2.92
N GLU A 150 29.51 -5.73 4.01
CA GLU A 150 30.34 -5.63 5.22
C GLU A 150 30.32 -4.27 5.94
N ILE A 151 29.27 -3.47 5.74
CA ILE A 151 29.10 -2.17 6.42
C ILE A 151 28.04 -2.17 7.52
N TRP A 152 27.37 -3.31 7.72
CA TRP A 152 26.37 -3.47 8.78
C TRP A 152 26.89 -3.13 10.18
N ILE A 153 28.19 -3.35 10.44
CA ILE A 153 28.80 -3.09 11.75
C ILE A 153 28.58 -1.65 12.23
N TYR A 154 28.65 -0.66 11.32
CA TYR A 154 28.43 0.74 11.65
C TYR A 154 26.96 1.04 11.97
N PHE A 155 26.03 0.35 11.31
CA PHE A 155 24.60 0.46 11.60
C PHE A 155 24.28 -0.15 12.96
N ASN A 156 24.86 -1.32 13.24
CA ASN A 156 24.70 -2.00 14.51
C ASN A 156 25.22 -1.17 15.69
N ASP A 157 26.40 -0.56 15.54
CA ASP A 157 26.96 0.36 16.53
C ASP A 157 26.02 1.53 16.83
N PHE A 158 25.50 2.20 15.78
CA PHE A 158 24.51 3.26 15.96
C PHE A 158 23.22 2.78 16.64
N PHE A 159 22.69 1.60 16.29
CA PHE A 159 21.47 1.08 16.89
C PHE A 159 21.64 0.65 18.36
N ILE A 160 22.87 0.38 18.79
CA ILE A 160 23.23 0.15 20.19
C ILE A 160 23.34 1.49 20.94
N ASN A 161 24.14 2.44 20.45
CA ASN A 161 24.52 3.65 21.18
C ASN A 161 23.46 4.77 21.13
N GLN A 162 22.81 5.00 19.98
CA GLN A 162 21.69 5.93 19.81
C GLN A 162 21.96 7.41 20.19
N ASP A 163 23.21 7.84 20.05
CA ASP A 163 23.68 9.21 20.31
C ASP A 163 24.16 9.93 19.04
N SER A 164 24.54 11.21 19.20
CA SER A 164 24.97 12.06 18.09
C SER A 164 26.29 11.59 17.46
N ASP A 165 27.21 11.05 18.26
CA ASP A 165 28.55 10.69 17.80
C ASP A 165 28.53 9.39 16.98
N SER A 166 27.81 8.38 17.45
CA SER A 166 27.56 7.14 16.70
C SER A 166 26.77 7.42 15.41
N TYR A 167 25.79 8.32 15.42
CA TYR A 167 25.07 8.75 14.22
C TYR A 167 26.00 9.41 13.18
N ASN A 168 26.84 10.36 13.61
CA ASN A 168 27.76 11.06 12.73
C ASN A 168 28.81 10.09 12.16
N THR A 169 29.31 9.17 12.99
CA THR A 169 30.22 8.11 12.58
C THR A 169 29.59 7.21 11.50
N LEU A 170 28.40 6.70 11.75
CA LEU A 170 27.65 5.89 10.77
C LEU A 170 27.48 6.65 9.45
N LYS A 171 27.01 7.90 9.52
CA LYS A 171 26.75 8.73 8.36
C LYS A 171 28.03 8.95 7.52
N GLU A 172 29.15 9.25 8.17
CA GLU A 172 30.43 9.43 7.49
C GLU A 172 30.94 8.12 6.86
N LYS A 173 30.89 7.00 7.60
CA LYS A 173 31.30 5.69 7.09
C LYS A 173 30.46 5.26 5.90
N TYR A 174 29.15 5.48 5.95
CA TYR A 174 28.26 5.23 4.82
C TYR A 174 28.58 6.12 3.61
N GLU A 175 28.78 7.43 3.83
CA GLU A 175 29.17 8.37 2.76
C GLU A 175 30.44 7.92 2.04
N ASN A 176 31.49 7.62 2.79
CA ASN A 176 32.78 7.19 2.24
C ASN A 176 32.64 5.83 1.53
N PHE A 177 31.90 4.89 2.10
CA PHE A 177 31.69 3.58 1.49
C PHE A 177 31.02 3.69 0.11
N ILE A 178 29.92 4.44 0.00
CA ILE A 178 29.20 4.57 -1.28
C ILE A 178 30.06 5.27 -2.33
N ILE A 179 30.80 6.32 -1.96
CA ILE A 179 31.68 7.06 -2.89
C ILE A 179 32.82 6.17 -3.41
N ASN A 180 33.41 5.35 -2.53
CA ASN A 180 34.56 4.53 -2.90
C ASN A 180 34.18 3.29 -3.73
N ASN A 181 32.94 2.81 -3.64
CA ASN A 181 32.51 1.54 -4.25
C ASN A 181 31.46 1.70 -5.35
N THR A 182 31.09 2.93 -5.73
CA THR A 182 30.07 3.17 -6.76
C THR A 182 30.43 4.37 -7.63
N LYS A 183 29.64 4.61 -8.68
CA LYS A 183 29.80 5.79 -9.55
C LYS A 183 29.27 7.10 -8.93
N ILE A 184 28.67 7.06 -7.74
CA ILE A 184 28.18 8.26 -7.06
C ILE A 184 29.37 9.02 -6.46
N ASN A 185 29.55 10.27 -6.86
CA ASN A 185 30.70 11.10 -6.43
C ASN A 185 30.30 12.33 -5.60
N LYS A 186 29.00 12.56 -5.36
CA LYS A 186 28.49 13.72 -4.59
C LYS A 186 27.93 13.29 -3.24
N LYS A 187 28.51 13.79 -2.15
CA LYS A 187 28.01 13.54 -0.77
C LYS A 187 26.54 13.93 -0.59
N THR A 188 26.08 15.00 -1.23
CA THR A 188 24.68 15.45 -1.16
C THR A 188 23.70 14.40 -1.68
N GLU A 189 24.07 13.65 -2.71
CA GLU A 189 23.27 12.57 -3.27
C GLU A 189 23.24 11.37 -2.31
N VAL A 190 24.40 10.95 -1.80
CA VAL A 190 24.50 9.86 -0.82
C VAL A 190 23.66 10.14 0.42
N ARG A 191 23.68 11.39 0.92
CA ARG A 191 22.87 11.82 2.07
C ARG A 191 21.36 11.71 1.84
N ARG A 192 20.88 11.93 0.60
CA ARG A 192 19.45 11.77 0.27
C ARG A 192 19.05 10.29 0.29
N ILE A 193 19.92 9.43 -0.23
CA ILE A 193 19.74 7.97 -0.22
C ILE A 193 19.81 7.44 1.22
N PHE A 194 20.74 7.93 2.04
CA PHE A 194 20.97 7.47 3.40
C PHE A 194 19.70 7.46 4.26
N THR A 195 18.85 8.49 4.16
CA THR A 195 17.55 8.53 4.85
C THR A 195 16.67 7.32 4.51
N LYS A 196 16.66 6.88 3.25
CA LYS A 196 15.88 5.73 2.78
C LYS A 196 16.50 4.38 3.14
N VAL A 197 17.72 4.40 3.67
CA VAL A 197 18.43 3.22 4.19
C VAL A 197 18.26 3.12 5.72
N ILE A 198 18.62 4.18 6.45
CA ILE A 198 18.63 4.14 7.92
C ILE A 198 17.23 4.14 8.52
N ASN A 199 16.27 4.90 7.98
CA ASN A 199 14.97 5.06 8.62
C ASN A 199 14.09 3.79 8.57
N PRO A 200 14.01 3.03 7.47
CA PRO A 200 13.30 1.74 7.48
C PRO A 200 13.85 0.76 8.52
N LEU A 201 15.18 0.72 8.69
CA LEU A 201 15.84 -0.10 9.71
C LEU A 201 15.59 0.44 11.13
N ALA A 202 15.71 1.75 11.33
CA ALA A 202 15.40 2.38 12.61
C ALA A 202 13.96 2.06 13.05
N ASN A 203 13.01 2.12 12.12
CA ASN A 203 11.63 1.71 12.38
C ASN A 203 11.52 0.22 12.73
N LYS A 204 12.24 -0.67 12.03
CA LYS A 204 12.28 -2.12 12.34
C LYS A 204 12.71 -2.40 13.78
N PHE A 205 13.72 -1.67 14.26
CA PHE A 205 14.32 -1.89 15.59
C PHE A 205 13.78 -0.96 16.68
N ASN A 206 12.74 -0.16 16.40
CA ASN A 206 12.20 0.85 17.30
C ASN A 206 13.27 1.84 17.81
N LYS A 207 14.08 2.36 16.89
CA LYS A 207 15.23 3.24 17.15
C LYS A 207 15.03 4.62 16.53
N ARG A 208 15.85 5.57 16.99
CA ARG A 208 16.06 6.87 16.34
C ARG A 208 16.75 6.65 15.00
N GLY A 209 16.54 7.58 14.08
CA GLY A 209 17.10 7.55 12.73
C GLY A 209 17.56 8.94 12.31
N THR A 210 17.31 9.31 11.05
CA THR A 210 17.64 10.64 10.54
C THR A 210 16.40 11.48 10.22
N LYS A 211 16.44 12.74 10.60
CA LYS A 211 15.45 13.77 10.24
C LYS A 211 16.19 15.04 9.85
N ARG A 212 15.93 15.55 8.64
CA ARG A 212 16.61 16.73 8.07
C ARG A 212 18.15 16.62 8.14
N GLY A 213 18.68 15.40 7.97
CA GLY A 213 20.12 15.12 7.95
C GLY A 213 20.80 15.07 9.32
N ARG A 214 20.05 15.17 10.42
CA ARG A 214 20.49 15.06 11.81
C ARG A 214 19.81 13.86 12.49
N LEU A 215 20.36 13.42 13.61
CA LEU A 215 19.71 12.41 14.47
C LEU A 215 18.29 12.88 14.84
N SER A 216 17.30 11.99 14.69
CA SER A 216 15.91 12.30 15.06
C SER A 216 15.77 12.46 16.58
N ASN A 217 14.86 13.32 17.05
CA ASN A 217 14.61 13.48 18.49
C ASN A 217 13.90 12.26 19.09
N HIS A 218 13.06 11.59 18.30
CA HIS A 218 12.27 10.44 18.70
C HIS A 218 12.54 9.25 17.77
N ILE A 219 12.01 8.09 18.14
CA ILE A 219 12.02 6.89 17.30
C ILE A 219 11.32 7.17 15.96
N ILE A 220 11.77 6.51 14.89
CA ILE A 220 11.16 6.67 13.57
C ILE A 220 9.85 5.89 13.50
N THR A 221 8.76 6.60 13.23
CA THR A 221 7.43 5.98 13.09
C THR A 221 7.17 5.49 11.66
N TYR A 222 6.18 4.61 11.50
CA TYR A 222 5.74 4.11 10.19
C TYR A 222 5.33 5.25 9.25
N ALA A 223 4.61 6.25 9.76
CA ALA A 223 4.14 7.39 8.98
C ALA A 223 5.30 8.24 8.43
N GLU A 224 6.40 8.40 9.19
CA GLU A 224 7.57 9.16 8.77
C GLU A 224 8.33 8.53 7.59
N LEU A 225 8.03 7.27 7.23
CA LEU A 225 8.66 6.56 6.11
C LEU A 225 7.99 6.85 4.75
N MET A 226 6.72 7.28 4.77
CA MET A 226 5.93 7.47 3.55
C MET A 226 6.37 8.70 2.78
N TYR A 227 6.23 8.66 1.46
CA TYR A 227 6.47 9.80 0.58
C TYR A 227 5.33 10.82 0.68
N ASN A 228 4.09 10.34 0.67
CA ASN A 228 2.90 11.17 0.89
C ASN A 228 2.69 11.34 2.39
N GLN A 229 3.41 12.31 2.96
CA GLN A 229 3.52 12.56 4.41
C GLN A 229 2.28 13.14 5.07
N GLU A 230 1.23 13.53 4.34
CA GLU A 230 0.06 14.06 5.00
C GLU A 230 -0.56 12.93 5.83
N ASN A 231 -0.54 13.10 7.15
CA ASN A 231 -1.08 12.16 8.13
C ASN A 231 -2.61 12.18 8.10
N PHE A 232 -3.22 12.05 6.91
CA PHE A 232 -4.66 11.94 6.76
C PHE A 232 -5.19 10.69 7.48
N ARG A 233 -4.34 9.67 7.66
CA ARG A 233 -4.63 8.47 8.46
C ARG A 233 -4.80 8.76 9.96
N ASP A 234 -4.16 9.82 10.48
CA ASP A 234 -4.23 10.19 11.90
C ASP A 234 -5.27 11.28 12.19
N ILE A 235 -6.04 11.73 11.20
CA ILE A 235 -7.11 12.73 11.42
C ILE A 235 -8.13 12.16 12.41
N TYR A 236 -8.47 10.88 12.30
CA TYR A 236 -9.54 10.27 13.10
C TYR A 236 -9.08 9.66 14.41
N SER A 237 -7.80 9.30 14.55
CA SER A 237 -7.27 8.81 15.83
C SER A 237 -7.33 9.85 16.95
N LYS A 238 -7.57 11.11 16.59
CA LYS A 238 -7.71 12.25 17.51
C LYS A 238 -9.15 12.74 17.67
N LYS A 239 -10.13 12.12 16.99
CA LYS A 239 -11.54 12.52 17.08
C LYS A 239 -12.06 12.29 18.51
N PRO A 240 -12.57 13.32 19.21
CA PRO A 240 -13.29 13.13 20.46
C PRO A 240 -14.49 12.18 20.32
N LYS A 241 -14.81 11.46 21.40
CA LYS A 241 -15.90 10.49 21.44
C LYS A 241 -17.29 11.13 21.29
N ASN A 242 -17.44 12.36 21.76
CA ASN A 242 -18.72 13.06 21.85
C ASN A 242 -19.11 13.87 20.60
N ILE A 243 -18.33 13.78 19.52
CA ILE A 243 -18.63 14.47 18.26
C ILE A 243 -18.81 13.46 17.13
N THR A 244 -19.71 13.79 16.20
CA THR A 244 -19.91 13.00 14.99
C THR A 244 -18.71 13.12 14.05
N ARG A 245 -18.56 12.14 13.18
CA ARG A 245 -17.53 12.15 12.13
C ARG A 245 -17.68 13.36 11.19
N GLU A 246 -18.92 13.70 10.81
CA GLU A 246 -19.19 14.83 9.93
C GLU A 246 -18.76 16.15 10.58
N GLN A 247 -19.11 16.37 11.85
CA GLN A 247 -18.67 17.55 12.61
C GLN A 247 -17.14 17.65 12.73
N TRP A 248 -16.47 16.52 12.98
CA TRP A 248 -15.00 16.51 13.05
C TRP A 248 -14.34 16.88 11.72
N LEU A 249 -14.91 16.42 10.61
CA LEU A 249 -14.41 16.67 9.27
C LEU A 249 -14.58 18.12 8.80
N GLU A 250 -15.59 18.82 9.31
CA GLU A 250 -15.75 20.26 9.08
C GLU A 250 -14.59 21.05 9.67
N GLU A 251 -14.15 20.69 10.88
CA GLU A 251 -13.03 21.33 11.58
C GLU A 251 -11.67 20.81 11.13
N ASN A 252 -11.59 19.55 10.66
CA ASN A 252 -10.36 18.86 10.30
C ASN A 252 -10.47 18.20 8.91
N PRO A 253 -10.59 18.99 7.83
CA PRO A 253 -10.84 18.45 6.51
C PRO A 253 -9.67 17.59 6.03
N VAL A 254 -10.00 16.41 5.49
CA VAL A 254 -9.01 15.58 4.78
C VAL A 254 -8.46 16.37 3.60
N SER A 255 -7.13 16.46 3.54
CA SER A 255 -6.43 17.15 2.47
C SER A 255 -6.73 16.54 1.09
N LYS A 256 -6.48 17.32 0.04
CA LYS A 256 -6.67 16.86 -1.34
C LYS A 256 -5.84 15.61 -1.64
N ASP A 257 -4.59 15.57 -1.18
CA ASP A 257 -3.70 14.43 -1.42
C ASP A 257 -4.19 13.18 -0.65
N GLY A 258 -4.73 13.34 0.56
CA GLY A 258 -5.35 12.25 1.31
C GLY A 258 -6.60 11.68 0.61
N LYS A 259 -7.47 12.53 0.07
CA LYS A 259 -8.63 12.09 -0.73
C LYS A 259 -8.20 11.33 -1.98
N ASN A 260 -7.18 11.83 -2.67
CA ASN A 260 -6.64 11.20 -3.87
C ASN A 260 -6.06 9.82 -3.55
N TYR A 261 -5.38 9.70 -2.41
CA TYR A 261 -4.85 8.45 -1.91
C TYR A 261 -5.94 7.43 -1.61
N TYR A 262 -7.00 7.83 -0.89
CA TYR A 262 -8.12 6.93 -0.61
C TYR A 262 -8.79 6.42 -1.88
N LYS A 263 -9.00 7.30 -2.87
CA LYS A 263 -9.54 6.92 -4.17
C LYS A 263 -8.67 5.89 -4.89
N TYR A 264 -7.35 6.09 -4.92
CA TYR A 264 -6.43 5.11 -5.50
C TYR A 264 -6.53 3.74 -4.81
N GLN A 265 -6.53 3.73 -3.48
CA GLN A 265 -6.63 2.50 -2.69
C GLN A 265 -7.98 1.80 -2.85
N SER A 266 -9.07 2.56 -2.96
CA SER A 266 -10.42 2.07 -3.27
C SER A 266 -10.47 1.36 -4.62
N ILE A 267 -9.91 1.98 -5.67
CA ILE A 267 -9.85 1.41 -7.02
C ILE A 267 -9.10 0.08 -6.98
N LYS A 268 -7.92 0.07 -6.36
CA LYS A 268 -7.11 -1.13 -6.20
C LYS A 268 -7.84 -2.24 -5.42
N ALA A 269 -8.55 -1.89 -4.35
CA ALA A 269 -9.32 -2.84 -3.55
C ALA A 269 -10.46 -3.49 -4.35
N LYS A 270 -11.23 -2.69 -5.10
CA LYS A 270 -12.27 -3.20 -6.01
C LYS A 270 -11.69 -4.16 -7.04
N ARG A 271 -10.56 -3.80 -7.66
CA ARG A 271 -9.92 -4.64 -8.67
C ARG A 271 -9.46 -5.99 -8.11
N PHE A 272 -8.81 -5.97 -6.95
CA PHE A 272 -8.41 -7.18 -6.26
C PHE A 272 -9.60 -8.07 -5.95
N LEU A 273 -10.67 -7.51 -5.36
CA LEU A 273 -11.88 -8.28 -5.03
C LEU A 273 -12.59 -8.82 -6.26
N HIS A 274 -12.61 -8.07 -7.36
CA HIS A 274 -13.18 -8.55 -8.62
C HIS A 274 -12.41 -9.77 -9.16
N LYS A 275 -11.06 -9.69 -9.21
CA LYS A 275 -10.21 -10.82 -9.61
C LYS A 275 -10.42 -12.02 -8.68
N TYR A 276 -10.41 -11.80 -7.36
CA TYR A 276 -10.65 -12.84 -6.36
C TYR A 276 -12.04 -13.49 -6.50
N ASN A 277 -13.08 -12.70 -6.74
CA ASN A 277 -14.45 -13.20 -6.92
C ASN A 277 -14.57 -14.06 -8.19
N ILE A 278 -13.94 -13.67 -9.30
CA ILE A 278 -13.89 -14.49 -10.51
C ILE A 278 -13.20 -15.83 -10.21
N GLU A 279 -12.01 -15.79 -9.61
CA GLU A 279 -11.16 -16.96 -9.40
C GLU A 279 -11.73 -17.95 -8.37
N TYR A 280 -12.26 -17.43 -7.26
CA TYR A 280 -12.60 -18.25 -6.09
C TYR A 280 -14.10 -18.33 -5.78
N ARG A 281 -14.93 -17.53 -6.46
CA ARG A 281 -16.39 -17.46 -6.24
C ARG A 281 -17.20 -17.53 -7.54
N ASN A 282 -16.58 -17.92 -8.64
CA ASN A 282 -17.22 -18.08 -9.96
C ASN A 282 -17.85 -16.79 -10.50
N GLY A 283 -17.36 -15.61 -10.12
CA GLY A 283 -17.90 -14.35 -10.64
C GLY A 283 -19.31 -13.99 -10.14
N LYS A 284 -19.83 -14.68 -9.11
CA LYS A 284 -21.21 -14.54 -8.64
C LYS A 284 -21.38 -13.40 -7.62
N SER A 285 -22.62 -12.92 -7.51
CA SER A 285 -23.01 -11.99 -6.45
C SER A 285 -22.75 -12.58 -5.08
N GLU A 286 -22.38 -11.72 -4.13
CA GLU A 286 -22.22 -12.08 -2.72
C GLU A 286 -23.55 -11.98 -1.95
N TYR A 287 -24.60 -11.44 -2.57
CA TYR A 287 -25.95 -11.41 -2.03
C TYR A 287 -26.89 -12.22 -2.93
N GLU A 288 -27.44 -13.31 -2.39
CA GLU A 288 -28.37 -14.19 -3.11
C GLU A 288 -29.81 -13.71 -2.93
N ASP A 289 -30.38 -13.20 -4.01
CA ASP A 289 -31.80 -12.84 -4.13
C ASP A 289 -32.30 -13.12 -5.55
N ARG A 290 -33.54 -12.69 -5.85
CA ARG A 290 -34.16 -12.85 -7.17
C ARG A 290 -33.43 -12.15 -8.33
N TYR A 291 -32.44 -11.29 -8.04
CA TYR A 291 -31.65 -10.55 -9.02
C TYR A 291 -30.21 -11.06 -9.14
N SER A 292 -29.88 -12.19 -8.48
CA SER A 292 -28.52 -12.74 -8.42
C SER A 292 -28.11 -13.60 -9.62
N GLU A 293 -29.01 -13.88 -10.57
CA GLU A 293 -28.78 -14.82 -11.68
C GLU A 293 -27.76 -14.34 -12.74
N SER A 294 -27.38 -13.06 -12.74
CA SER A 294 -26.40 -12.53 -13.69
C SER A 294 -24.97 -12.93 -13.32
N MET A 295 -24.19 -13.31 -14.33
CA MET A 295 -22.76 -13.64 -14.19
C MET A 295 -21.85 -12.41 -14.17
N THR A 296 -22.40 -11.22 -14.41
CA THR A 296 -21.64 -9.96 -14.31
C THR A 296 -21.85 -9.36 -12.95
N VAL A 297 -20.77 -8.99 -12.27
CA VAL A 297 -20.82 -8.32 -10.96
C VAL A 297 -20.03 -7.02 -10.94
N HIS A 298 -20.56 -6.06 -10.18
CA HIS A 298 -19.91 -4.83 -9.79
C HIS A 298 -19.43 -4.94 -8.35
N MET A 299 -18.25 -4.40 -8.07
CA MET A 299 -17.76 -4.24 -6.71
C MET A 299 -18.35 -2.96 -6.12
N HIS A 300 -19.40 -3.11 -5.32
CA HIS A 300 -20.16 -2.03 -4.71
C HIS A 300 -19.66 -1.73 -3.31
N HIS A 301 -19.52 -0.45 -2.96
CA HIS A 301 -19.24 -0.05 -1.59
C HIS A 301 -20.52 -0.01 -0.78
N ILE A 302 -20.60 -0.79 0.31
CA ILE A 302 -21.77 -0.83 1.18
C ILE A 302 -21.94 0.52 1.89
N PHE A 303 -20.86 1.06 2.46
CA PHE A 303 -20.75 2.46 2.86
C PHE A 303 -20.05 3.26 1.77
N PRO A 304 -20.69 4.30 1.20
CA PRO A 304 -20.28 4.88 -0.06
C PRO A 304 -18.98 5.68 0.06
N GLU A 305 -18.07 5.49 -0.89
CA GLU A 305 -16.73 6.11 -0.92
C GLU A 305 -16.74 7.63 -0.74
N HIS A 306 -17.74 8.33 -1.31
CA HIS A 306 -17.80 9.79 -1.20
C HIS A 306 -18.10 10.29 0.21
N LYS A 307 -18.83 9.49 1.02
CA LYS A 307 -19.09 9.82 2.43
C LYS A 307 -18.05 9.20 3.36
N TYR A 308 -17.55 8.01 3.03
CA TYR A 308 -16.65 7.20 3.86
C TYR A 308 -15.34 6.82 3.13
N PRO A 309 -14.53 7.78 2.66
CA PRO A 309 -13.33 7.48 1.88
C PRO A 309 -12.27 6.67 2.66
N GLU A 310 -12.27 6.72 3.99
CA GLU A 310 -11.31 6.07 4.88
C GLU A 310 -11.43 4.55 4.87
N ILE A 311 -12.66 4.05 4.79
CA ILE A 311 -12.98 2.62 4.74
C ILE A 311 -13.24 2.13 3.32
N SER A 312 -13.07 3.00 2.31
CA SER A 312 -13.31 2.67 0.90
C SER A 312 -12.34 1.62 0.35
N MET A 313 -11.18 1.45 1.00
CA MET A 313 -10.16 0.46 0.65
C MET A 313 -10.32 -0.88 1.38
N TYR A 314 -11.21 -0.95 2.38
CA TYR A 314 -11.45 -2.18 3.15
C TYR A 314 -12.30 -3.13 2.33
N TYR A 315 -11.85 -4.37 2.20
CA TYR A 315 -12.56 -5.40 1.45
C TYR A 315 -13.90 -5.71 2.12
N GLU A 316 -13.94 -5.55 3.43
CA GLU A 316 -15.10 -5.70 4.30
C GLU A 316 -16.21 -4.69 3.98
N ASN A 317 -15.88 -3.55 3.33
CA ASN A 317 -16.84 -2.54 2.89
C ASN A 317 -17.25 -2.70 1.41
N ILE A 318 -16.74 -3.69 0.69
CA ILE A 318 -16.98 -3.86 -0.75
C ILE A 318 -17.66 -5.21 -0.99
N ILE A 319 -18.83 -5.22 -1.62
CA ILE A 319 -19.62 -6.42 -1.91
C ILE A 319 -19.82 -6.61 -3.43
N ALA A 320 -19.76 -7.84 -3.92
CA ALA A 320 -20.05 -8.14 -5.32
C ALA A 320 -21.56 -8.19 -5.56
N LEU A 321 -22.07 -7.42 -6.51
CA LEU A 321 -23.50 -7.35 -6.86
C LEU A 321 -23.74 -7.41 -8.36
N THR A 322 -24.84 -8.01 -8.80
CA THR A 322 -25.24 -7.92 -10.21
C THR A 322 -25.61 -6.48 -10.60
N PRO A 323 -25.62 -6.11 -11.90
CA PRO A 323 -26.08 -4.79 -12.34
C PRO A 323 -27.46 -4.42 -11.81
N SER A 324 -28.40 -5.39 -11.78
CA SER A 324 -29.76 -5.19 -11.26
C SER A 324 -29.76 -4.91 -9.76
N GLN A 325 -28.96 -5.65 -8.98
CA GLN A 325 -28.81 -5.39 -7.55
C GLN A 325 -28.14 -4.04 -7.28
N HIS A 326 -27.13 -3.66 -8.07
CA HIS A 326 -26.40 -2.41 -7.90
C HIS A 326 -27.25 -1.19 -8.25
N TYR A 327 -27.81 -1.13 -9.46
CA TYR A 327 -28.54 0.04 -9.96
C TYR A 327 -30.03 0.02 -9.64
N GLY A 328 -30.63 -1.16 -9.47
CA GLY A 328 -32.07 -1.30 -9.21
C GLY A 328 -32.43 -1.37 -7.74
N CYS A 329 -31.54 -1.90 -6.88
CA CYS A 329 -31.82 -2.12 -5.46
C CYS A 329 -30.97 -1.21 -4.57
N ALA A 330 -29.64 -1.28 -4.65
CA ALA A 330 -28.76 -0.49 -3.79
C ALA A 330 -28.85 1.02 -4.05
N HIS A 331 -29.11 1.40 -5.32
CA HIS A 331 -29.24 2.79 -5.75
C HIS A 331 -30.64 3.05 -6.35
N PRO A 332 -31.67 3.35 -5.53
CA PRO A 332 -33.03 3.56 -6.01
C PRO A 332 -33.10 4.52 -7.21
N LYS A 333 -33.86 4.14 -8.24
CA LYS A 333 -34.02 4.90 -9.49
C LYS A 333 -32.69 5.19 -10.21
N ASN A 334 -31.71 4.29 -10.10
CA ASN A 334 -30.35 4.44 -10.63
C ASN A 334 -29.60 5.67 -10.10
N ASN A 335 -30.00 6.22 -8.94
CA ASN A 335 -29.33 7.38 -8.36
C ASN A 335 -28.18 6.92 -7.45
N THR A 336 -26.96 6.92 -7.99
CA THR A 336 -25.74 6.48 -7.28
C THR A 336 -25.33 7.39 -6.12
N HIS A 337 -25.99 8.53 -5.92
CA HIS A 337 -25.84 9.38 -4.74
C HIS A 337 -26.69 8.94 -3.55
N LEU A 338 -27.70 8.10 -3.78
CA LEU A 338 -28.59 7.58 -2.75
C LEU A 338 -28.29 6.12 -2.46
N ILE A 339 -28.53 5.70 -1.22
CA ILE A 339 -28.47 4.30 -0.80
C ILE A 339 -29.83 3.92 -0.25
N ASP A 340 -30.33 2.77 -0.68
CA ASP A 340 -31.47 2.14 -0.04
C ASP A 340 -31.05 1.55 1.31
N ILE A 341 -31.58 2.11 2.40
CA ILE A 341 -31.19 1.76 3.77
C ILE A 341 -31.56 0.31 4.10
N THR A 342 -32.73 -0.17 3.67
CA THR A 342 -33.17 -1.55 3.89
C THR A 342 -32.28 -2.51 3.10
N TYR A 343 -31.94 -2.17 1.86
CA TYR A 343 -31.02 -2.99 1.08
C TYR A 343 -29.61 -2.98 1.66
N GLN A 344 -29.14 -1.84 2.16
CA GLN A 344 -27.83 -1.72 2.81
C GLN A 344 -27.69 -2.66 4.02
N GLU A 345 -28.73 -2.78 4.85
CA GLU A 345 -28.77 -3.75 5.96
C GLU A 345 -28.56 -5.18 5.46
N LEU A 346 -29.29 -5.57 4.40
CA LEU A 346 -29.21 -6.90 3.79
C LEU A 346 -27.80 -7.16 3.23
N LEU A 347 -27.20 -6.16 2.58
CA LEU A 347 -25.85 -6.25 2.05
C LEU A 347 -24.80 -6.40 3.15
N LEU A 348 -24.92 -5.68 4.27
CA LEU A 348 -24.03 -5.85 5.42
C LEU A 348 -24.13 -7.26 5.98
N LYS A 349 -25.35 -7.74 6.22
CA LYS A 349 -25.61 -9.11 6.71
C LYS A 349 -25.03 -10.18 5.78
N ALA A 350 -25.24 -10.03 4.47
CA ALA A 350 -24.65 -10.92 3.48
C ALA A 350 -23.11 -10.88 3.53
N LYS A 351 -22.53 -9.68 3.65
CA LYS A 351 -21.09 -9.50 3.73
C LYS A 351 -20.48 -10.15 4.98
N VAL A 352 -21.17 -10.09 6.11
CA VAL A 352 -20.73 -10.75 7.35
C VAL A 352 -20.59 -12.26 7.14
N ASN A 353 -21.60 -12.91 6.55
CA ASN A 353 -21.55 -14.35 6.24
C ASN A 353 -20.36 -14.68 5.33
N ILE A 354 -20.14 -13.87 4.29
CA ILE A 354 -19.00 -14.05 3.37
C ILE A 354 -17.66 -13.97 4.11
N ILE A 355 -17.52 -12.99 5.00
CA ILE A 355 -16.28 -12.78 5.76
C ILE A 355 -16.05 -13.97 6.71
N GLU A 356 -17.11 -14.44 7.38
CA GLU A 356 -17.05 -15.59 8.27
C GLU A 356 -16.61 -16.86 7.52
N GLU A 357 -17.23 -17.17 6.37
CA GLU A 357 -16.85 -18.29 5.52
C GLU A 357 -15.39 -18.20 5.09
N ASN A 358 -14.94 -17.01 4.65
CA ASN A 358 -13.58 -16.80 4.18
C ASN A 358 -12.53 -16.93 5.28
N ILE A 359 -12.78 -16.36 6.46
CA ILE A 359 -11.85 -16.40 7.61
C ILE A 359 -11.70 -17.81 8.18
N ASN A 360 -12.69 -18.67 7.97
CA ASN A 360 -12.69 -20.06 8.41
C ASN A 360 -12.23 -21.05 7.31
N LEU A 361 -11.71 -20.57 6.19
CA LEU A 361 -11.08 -21.42 5.18
C LEU A 361 -9.84 -22.12 5.75
N ASN A 362 -9.67 -23.40 5.41
CA ASN A 362 -8.44 -24.14 5.71
C ASN A 362 -7.24 -23.68 4.87
N ASP A 363 -7.49 -22.98 3.76
CA ASP A 363 -6.44 -22.44 2.89
C ASP A 363 -6.16 -20.98 3.24
N GLU A 364 -5.17 -20.75 4.11
CA GLU A 364 -4.71 -19.42 4.51
C GLU A 364 -4.38 -18.50 3.34
N LYS A 365 -3.99 -19.06 2.18
CA LYS A 365 -3.64 -18.26 1.00
C LYS A 365 -4.84 -17.59 0.34
N ARG A 366 -6.05 -18.07 0.65
CA ARG A 366 -7.34 -17.57 0.16
C ARG A 366 -8.07 -16.69 1.18
N ILE A 367 -7.56 -16.57 2.39
CA ILE A 367 -8.11 -15.67 3.42
C ILE A 367 -7.70 -14.23 3.07
N ILE A 368 -8.68 -13.40 2.77
CA ILE A 368 -8.46 -12.01 2.35
C ILE A 368 -9.09 -10.98 3.29
N TYR A 369 -10.13 -11.38 4.03
CA TYR A 369 -10.83 -10.53 4.98
C TYR A 369 -10.21 -10.61 6.38
N ASN A 370 -10.52 -9.61 7.20
CA ASN A 370 -10.07 -9.50 8.58
C ASN A 370 -11.23 -9.04 9.48
N PHE A 371 -11.43 -9.74 10.59
CA PHE A 371 -12.52 -9.47 11.52
C PHE A 371 -12.43 -8.07 12.14
N ASP A 372 -11.26 -7.65 12.60
CA ASP A 372 -11.08 -6.30 13.18
C ASP A 372 -11.38 -5.20 12.16
N LYS A 373 -11.10 -5.45 10.86
CA LYS A 373 -11.47 -4.54 9.79
C LYS A 373 -12.96 -4.47 9.53
N LEU A 374 -13.69 -5.57 9.71
CA LEU A 374 -15.16 -5.56 9.67
C LEU A 374 -15.72 -4.71 10.82
N VAL A 375 -15.21 -4.87 12.04
CA VAL A 375 -15.59 -4.03 13.20
C VAL A 375 -15.29 -2.56 12.91
N GLU A 376 -14.12 -2.26 12.35
CA GLU A 376 -13.74 -0.90 11.97
C GLU A 376 -14.70 -0.32 10.91
N VAL A 377 -15.08 -1.09 9.88
CA VAL A 377 -16.07 -0.67 8.88
C VAL A 377 -17.40 -0.27 9.53
N LEU A 378 -17.90 -1.06 10.47
CA LEU A 378 -19.16 -0.76 11.17
C LEU A 378 -19.03 0.47 12.08
N ASN A 379 -17.93 0.61 12.80
CA ASN A 379 -17.66 1.79 13.63
C ASN A 379 -17.65 3.08 12.81
N TYR A 380 -16.99 3.06 11.64
CA TYR A 380 -17.00 4.22 10.74
C TYR A 380 -18.36 4.45 10.09
N GLY A 381 -19.06 3.39 9.69
CA GLY A 381 -20.32 3.48 8.96
C GLY A 381 -21.49 3.94 9.83
N PHE A 382 -21.51 3.51 11.10
CA PHE A 382 -22.57 3.78 12.07
C PHE A 382 -22.22 4.90 13.06
N ASP A 383 -21.04 5.51 12.93
CA ASP A 383 -20.47 6.44 13.92
C ASP A 383 -20.47 5.83 15.34
N GLY A 384 -20.12 4.54 15.42
CA GLY A 384 -20.11 3.73 16.64
C GLY A 384 -18.73 3.55 17.28
N GLU A 385 -18.73 3.00 18.49
CA GLU A 385 -17.53 2.57 19.24
C GLU A 385 -17.68 1.12 19.73
N PHE A 386 -18.09 0.23 18.82
CA PHE A 386 -18.25 -1.19 19.10
C PHE A 386 -16.90 -1.83 19.39
N GLU A 387 -16.82 -2.50 20.53
CA GLU A 387 -15.78 -3.45 20.90
C GLU A 387 -16.41 -4.84 20.89
N VAL A 388 -15.90 -5.71 20.01
CA VAL A 388 -16.48 -7.03 19.72
C VAL A 388 -15.39 -8.06 19.95
N GLU A 389 -15.73 -9.15 20.63
CA GLU A 389 -14.77 -10.25 20.82
C GLU A 389 -14.39 -10.85 19.46
N ASN A 390 -13.11 -11.21 19.30
CA ASN A 390 -12.59 -11.70 18.02
C ASN A 390 -13.41 -12.90 17.51
N LYS A 391 -13.89 -12.80 16.26
CA LYS A 391 -14.75 -13.78 15.58
C LYS A 391 -16.16 -13.95 16.18
N ASP A 392 -16.64 -13.04 17.03
CA ASP A 392 -18.06 -13.02 17.43
C ASP A 392 -18.95 -12.40 16.34
N PHE A 393 -19.23 -13.19 15.30
CA PHE A 393 -20.12 -12.77 14.21
C PHE A 393 -21.58 -12.60 14.66
N SER A 394 -22.00 -13.29 15.72
CA SER A 394 -23.37 -13.15 16.25
C SER A 394 -23.60 -11.77 16.85
N GLN A 395 -22.61 -11.25 17.59
CA GLN A 395 -22.63 -9.88 18.08
C GLN A 395 -22.65 -8.87 16.93
N ILE A 396 -21.91 -9.11 15.85
CA ILE A 396 -21.94 -8.26 14.64
C ILE A 396 -23.33 -8.20 14.02
N PHE A 397 -24.01 -9.35 13.86
CA PHE A 397 -25.39 -9.40 13.36
C PHE A 397 -26.37 -8.61 14.23
N ASN A 398 -26.22 -8.69 15.55
CA ASN A 398 -27.03 -7.95 16.50
C ASN A 398 -26.78 -6.44 16.39
N ILE A 399 -25.52 -6.00 16.28
CA ILE A 399 -25.16 -4.60 16.08
C ILE A 399 -25.82 -4.04 14.82
N ILE A 400 -25.70 -4.75 13.68
CA ILE A 400 -26.33 -4.32 12.42
C ILE A 400 -27.85 -4.24 12.59
N THR A 401 -28.47 -5.29 13.11
CA THR A 401 -29.94 -5.33 13.24
C THR A 401 -30.45 -4.20 14.14
N ASN A 402 -29.82 -3.97 15.29
CA ASN A 402 -30.23 -2.91 16.22
C ASN A 402 -30.08 -1.52 15.59
N PHE A 403 -28.99 -1.26 14.85
CA PHE A 403 -28.79 0.02 14.18
C PHE A 403 -29.90 0.34 13.19
N TYR A 404 -30.34 -0.63 12.38
CA TYR A 404 -31.38 -0.42 11.38
C TYR A 404 -32.81 -0.46 11.97
N LEU A 405 -33.03 -1.09 13.14
CA LEU A 405 -34.30 -0.99 13.85
C LEU A 405 -34.60 0.44 14.35
N GLU A 406 -33.57 1.27 14.53
CA GLU A 406 -33.68 2.66 14.97
C GLU A 406 -33.80 3.68 13.83
N LYS A 407 -33.77 3.23 12.56
CA LYS A 407 -33.84 4.06 11.35
C LYS A 407 -35.19 3.96 10.67
#